data_AF-A0A529SR40-F1
#
_entry.id   AF-A0A529SR40-F1
#
_cell.length_a   1.000
_cell.length_b   1.000
_cell.length_c   1.000
_cell.angle_alpha   90.00
_cell.angle_beta   90.00
_cell.angle_gamma   90.00
#
_symmetry.space_group_name_H-M   'P 1'
#
loop_
_entity.id
_entity.type
_entity.pdbx_description
1 polymer ?
#
loop_
_entity_poly.entity_id
_entity_poly.type
_entity_poly.pdbx_seq_one_letter_code
_entity_poly.pdbx_strand_id
1 'polypeptide(L)'
;IIAAQRDTGGDPSADVDTLVYDAGRPVLVVPHAGPLVTTFRRVLLAWNGSKEAARAAFDALPFIAEADKTDILVIDPPETLDESPEAAGAEIAAALSRHGANVSVCVQKSGGTSVDDMIQARIAESGADLLVLGAYSHSWLRQLLFGGVTRTVLRTTNVAAFLSR
;
A
#
# COMPACT_ATOMS: atom_id res chain seq x y z
N ILE A 1 -8.35 -9.62 8.70
CA ILE A 1 -7.49 -10.58 9.43
C ILE A 1 -6.30 -9.80 9.96
N ILE A 2 -5.84 -10.03 11.19
CA ILE A 2 -4.59 -9.44 11.69
C ILE A 2 -3.53 -10.53 11.64
N ALA A 3 -2.42 -10.26 10.97
CA ALA A 3 -1.28 -11.16 10.84
C ALA A 3 -0.02 -10.48 11.39
N ALA A 4 0.84 -11.21 12.07
CA ALA A 4 2.16 -10.70 12.46
C ALA A 4 3.16 -10.96 11.33
N GLN A 5 4.02 -9.99 11.06
CA GLN A 5 5.18 -10.16 10.20
C GLN A 5 6.13 -11.19 10.83
N ARG A 6 6.70 -12.07 10.01
CA ARG A 6 7.63 -13.12 10.45
C ARG A 6 9.00 -12.52 10.82
N ASP A 7 9.61 -13.08 11.85
CA ASP A 7 11.05 -12.99 12.10
C ASP A 7 11.80 -13.69 10.95
N THR A 8 13.00 -13.22 10.64
CA THR A 8 13.95 -13.93 9.78
C THR A 8 14.36 -15.26 10.42
N GLY A 9 13.57 -16.32 10.20
CA GLY A 9 13.83 -17.69 10.70
C GLY A 9 12.61 -18.58 10.99
N GLY A 10 11.37 -18.08 10.86
CA GLY A 10 10.15 -18.85 11.18
C GLY A 10 9.71 -19.90 10.15
N ASP A 11 8.81 -20.80 10.57
CA ASP A 11 8.25 -21.92 9.79
C ASP A 11 7.71 -21.44 8.41
N PRO A 12 8.18 -22.01 7.28
CA PRO A 12 7.74 -21.64 5.93
C PRO A 12 6.25 -21.87 5.64
N SER A 13 5.51 -22.62 6.47
CA SER A 13 4.10 -22.99 6.23
C SER A 13 3.06 -21.86 6.42
N ALA A 14 3.35 -20.84 7.23
CA ALA A 14 2.43 -19.70 7.50
C ALA A 14 2.70 -18.47 6.61
N ASP A 15 2.48 -18.58 5.30
CA ASP A 15 2.82 -17.52 4.34
C ASP A 15 1.78 -16.39 4.35
N VAL A 16 2.21 -15.15 4.67
CA VAL A 16 1.35 -13.95 4.61
C VAL A 16 0.81 -13.78 3.20
N ASP A 17 1.58 -14.17 2.19
CA ASP A 17 1.15 -14.16 0.80
C ASP A 17 -0.03 -15.12 0.59
N THR A 18 0.04 -16.38 1.03
CA THR A 18 -1.09 -17.31 0.97
C THR A 18 -2.29 -16.81 1.77
N LEU A 19 -2.05 -16.20 2.94
CA LEU A 19 -3.13 -15.64 3.76
C LEU A 19 -3.86 -14.50 3.03
N VAL A 20 -3.15 -13.55 2.43
CA VAL A 20 -3.75 -12.45 1.68
C VAL A 20 -4.50 -12.97 0.45
N TYR A 21 -4.00 -14.05 -0.17
CA TYR A 21 -4.66 -14.70 -1.29
C TYR A 21 -5.98 -15.40 -0.89
N ASP A 22 -5.97 -16.17 0.20
CA ASP A 22 -7.10 -17.02 0.60
C ASP A 22 -8.12 -16.32 1.54
N ALA A 23 -7.74 -15.21 2.19
CA ALA A 23 -8.53 -14.58 3.25
C ALA A 23 -9.94 -14.15 2.83
N GLY A 24 -10.14 -13.84 1.54
CA GLY A 24 -11.38 -13.27 0.99
C GLY A 24 -11.80 -11.94 1.61
N ARG A 25 -10.92 -11.30 2.38
CA ARG A 25 -11.15 -10.09 3.16
C ARG A 25 -9.81 -9.39 3.44
N PRO A 26 -9.82 -8.11 3.85
CA PRO A 26 -8.58 -7.39 4.11
C PRO A 26 -7.70 -8.00 5.20
N VAL A 27 -6.38 -7.87 5.04
CA VAL A 27 -5.35 -8.35 5.96
C VAL A 27 -4.52 -7.16 6.45
N LEU A 28 -4.49 -6.96 7.77
CA LEU A 28 -3.57 -6.04 8.43
C LEU A 28 -2.34 -6.82 8.91
N VAL A 29 -1.18 -6.53 8.33
CA VAL A 29 0.10 -7.09 8.71
C VAL A 29 0.78 -6.14 9.68
N VAL A 30 1.06 -6.62 10.89
CA VAL A 30 1.73 -5.87 11.96
C VAL A 30 3.23 -6.15 11.88
N PRO A 31 4.10 -5.12 11.87
CA PRO A 31 5.54 -5.33 11.73
C PRO A 31 6.12 -6.03 12.96
N HIS A 32 7.15 -6.84 12.76
CA HIS A 32 7.79 -7.60 13.83
C HIS A 32 8.60 -6.69 14.78
N ALA A 33 9.11 -5.58 14.27
CA ALA A 33 9.87 -4.59 15.01
C ALA A 33 9.29 -3.20 14.78
N GLY A 34 9.37 -2.34 15.80
CA GLY A 34 8.83 -0.99 15.78
C GLY A 34 7.92 -0.68 16.98
N PRO A 35 7.50 0.58 17.15
CA PRO A 35 6.57 0.95 18.21
C PRO A 35 5.21 0.28 17.98
N LEU A 36 4.54 -0.09 19.08
CA LEU A 36 3.19 -0.64 19.01
C LEU A 36 2.21 0.48 18.60
N VAL A 37 1.76 0.44 17.34
CA VAL A 37 0.84 1.44 16.80
C VAL A 37 -0.59 1.04 17.13
N THR A 38 -1.27 1.83 17.95
CA THR A 38 -2.69 1.64 18.29
C THR A 38 -3.63 2.49 17.43
N THR A 39 -3.08 3.46 16.69
CA THR A 39 -3.83 4.41 15.86
C THR A 39 -2.96 4.83 14.68
N PHE A 40 -3.53 4.89 13.49
CA PHE A 40 -2.84 5.32 12.27
C PHE A 40 -3.16 6.78 11.99
N ARG A 41 -2.16 7.66 12.04
CA ARG A 41 -2.31 9.11 11.80
C ARG A 41 -1.82 9.53 10.43
N ARG A 42 -0.91 8.76 9.83
CA ARG A 42 -0.29 9.08 8.53
C ARG A 42 -0.40 7.85 7.64
N VAL A 43 -1.37 7.87 6.74
CA VAL A 43 -1.59 6.75 5.82
C VAL A 43 -0.87 7.02 4.51
N LEU A 44 -0.22 6.00 3.96
CA LEU A 44 0.28 5.99 2.60
C LEU A 44 -0.54 4.99 1.78
N LEU A 45 -1.29 5.47 0.79
CA LEU A 45 -1.99 4.64 -0.18
C LEU A 45 -1.13 4.51 -1.44
N ALA A 46 -0.61 3.31 -1.74
CA ALA A 46 0.03 3.07 -3.02
C ALA A 46 -1.04 2.81 -4.10
N TRP A 47 -1.08 3.69 -5.10
CA TRP A 47 -2.12 3.73 -6.10
C TRP A 47 -1.58 3.48 -7.50
N ASN A 48 -2.15 2.50 -8.19
CA ASN A 48 -1.82 2.14 -9.57
C ASN A 48 -3.07 2.09 -10.48
N GLY A 49 -4.21 2.61 -10.01
CA GLY A 49 -5.47 2.59 -10.77
C GLY A 49 -6.16 1.21 -10.89
N SER A 50 -5.61 0.15 -10.29
CA SER A 50 -6.20 -1.18 -10.35
C SER A 50 -7.47 -1.33 -9.49
N LYS A 51 -8.27 -2.36 -9.79
CA LYS A 51 -9.47 -2.71 -8.99
C LYS A 51 -9.08 -3.10 -7.57
N GLU A 52 -7.94 -3.76 -7.42
CA GLU A 52 -7.39 -4.20 -6.15
C GLU A 52 -6.96 -2.99 -5.31
N ALA A 53 -6.31 -1.99 -5.92
CA ALA A 53 -5.97 -0.74 -5.24
C ALA A 53 -7.23 0.05 -4.82
N ALA A 54 -8.26 0.09 -5.66
CA ALA A 54 -9.55 0.68 -5.31
C ALA A 54 -10.20 -0.02 -4.11
N ARG A 55 -10.27 -1.37 -4.13
CA ARG A 55 -10.79 -2.14 -2.99
C ARG A 55 -10.01 -1.88 -1.72
N ALA A 56 -8.68 -1.91 -1.77
CA ALA A 56 -7.84 -1.61 -0.61
C ALA A 56 -8.08 -0.21 -0.05
N ALA A 57 -8.23 0.81 -0.90
CA ALA A 57 -8.53 2.17 -0.47
C ALA A 57 -9.88 2.25 0.28
N PHE A 58 -10.92 1.60 -0.23
CA PHE A 58 -12.24 1.63 0.41
C PHE A 58 -12.37 0.69 1.62
N ASP A 59 -11.66 -0.43 1.63
CA ASP A 59 -11.59 -1.31 2.80
C ASP A 59 -10.80 -0.68 3.94
N ALA A 60 -9.80 0.14 3.62
CA ALA A 60 -9.03 0.93 4.57
C ALA A 60 -9.71 2.25 4.97
N LEU A 61 -10.93 2.52 4.47
CA LEU A 61 -11.59 3.81 4.67
C LEU A 61 -11.73 4.22 6.15
N PRO A 62 -12.02 3.33 7.12
CA PRO A 62 -12.03 3.70 8.53
C PRO A 62 -10.70 4.29 9.01
N PHE A 63 -9.57 3.74 8.58
CA PHE A 63 -8.25 4.25 8.93
C PHE A 63 -7.93 5.56 8.18
N ILE A 64 -8.29 5.62 6.90
CA ILE A 64 -8.04 6.80 6.04
C ILE A 64 -8.86 8.02 6.49
N ALA A 65 -10.09 7.82 6.95
CA ALA A 65 -10.97 8.90 7.41
C ALA A 65 -10.58 9.44 8.79
N GLU A 66 -10.01 8.61 9.66
CA GLU A 66 -9.54 9.00 10.99
C GLU A 66 -8.11 9.58 10.99
N ALA A 67 -7.34 9.34 9.92
CA ALA A 67 -5.96 9.80 9.81
C ALA A 67 -5.85 11.33 9.67
N ASP A 68 -4.82 11.90 10.31
CA ASP A 68 -4.49 13.32 10.15
C ASP A 68 -4.15 13.67 8.69
N LYS A 69 -3.57 12.71 7.95
CA LYS A 69 -3.26 12.85 6.52
C LYS A 69 -3.11 11.49 5.85
N THR A 70 -3.58 11.40 4.61
CA THR A 70 -3.36 10.28 3.71
C THR A 70 -2.63 10.75 2.45
N ASP A 71 -1.42 10.25 2.22
CA ASP A 71 -0.68 10.48 0.99
C ASP A 71 -1.02 9.39 -0.03
N ILE A 72 -1.48 9.77 -1.21
CA ILE A 72 -1.76 8.88 -2.34
C ILE A 72 -0.54 8.91 -3.24
N LEU A 73 0.25 7.84 -3.24
CA LEU A 73 1.45 7.71 -4.05
C LEU A 73 1.12 7.00 -5.35
N VAL A 74 1.34 7.71 -6.46
CA VAL A 74 1.25 7.16 -7.81
C VAL A 74 2.66 7.10 -8.39
N ILE A 75 3.08 5.90 -8.82
CA ILE A 75 4.39 5.68 -9.43
C ILE A 75 4.17 5.29 -10.90
N ASP A 76 4.91 5.94 -11.79
CA ASP A 76 4.85 5.70 -13.24
C ASP A 76 3.42 5.65 -13.80
N PRO A 77 2.63 6.73 -13.64
CA PRO A 77 1.29 6.77 -14.23
C PRO A 77 1.38 6.60 -15.76
N PRO A 78 0.39 5.93 -16.38
CA PRO A 78 0.35 5.80 -17.83
C PRO A 78 0.29 7.19 -18.49
N GLU A 79 1.16 7.42 -19.47
CA GLU A 79 1.13 8.62 -20.30
C GLU A 79 0.07 8.43 -21.41
N THR A 80 -1.21 8.63 -21.09
CA THR A 80 -2.26 8.70 -22.12
C THR A 80 -2.38 10.12 -22.65
N LEU A 81 -2.60 10.27 -23.97
CA LEU A 81 -2.62 11.57 -24.66
C LEU A 81 -3.64 12.58 -24.09
N ASP A 82 -4.67 12.11 -23.40
CA ASP A 82 -5.76 12.93 -22.86
C ASP A 82 -5.71 13.14 -21.33
N GLU A 83 -4.81 12.46 -20.60
CA GLU A 83 -4.69 12.61 -19.15
C GLU A 83 -3.31 13.17 -18.78
N SER A 84 -3.29 14.30 -18.07
CA SER A 84 -2.05 14.82 -17.53
C SER A 84 -1.58 13.90 -16.39
N PRO A 85 -0.26 13.64 -16.24
CA PRO A 85 0.26 12.86 -15.12
C PRO A 85 -0.18 13.41 -13.76
N GLU A 86 -0.42 14.72 -13.65
CA GLU A 86 -0.95 15.38 -12.45
C GLU A 86 -2.41 15.00 -12.13
N ALA A 87 -3.18 14.51 -13.11
CA ALA A 87 -4.51 13.97 -12.88
C ALA A 87 -4.50 12.53 -12.34
N ALA A 88 -3.35 11.84 -12.40
CA ALA A 88 -3.24 10.47 -11.92
C ALA A 88 -3.50 10.40 -10.41
N GLY A 89 -4.57 9.70 -10.02
CA GLY A 89 -5.00 9.61 -8.63
C GLY A 89 -5.97 10.72 -8.18
N ALA A 90 -6.30 11.69 -9.04
CA ALA A 90 -7.24 12.76 -8.71
C ALA A 90 -8.66 12.23 -8.40
N GLU A 91 -9.13 11.24 -9.17
CA GLU A 91 -10.46 10.65 -8.96
C GLU A 91 -10.58 9.93 -7.61
N ILE A 92 -9.56 9.13 -7.25
CA ILE A 92 -9.55 8.44 -5.96
C ILE A 92 -9.38 9.44 -4.81
N ALA A 93 -8.57 10.49 -4.98
CA ALA A 93 -8.47 11.56 -4.00
C ALA A 93 -9.83 12.23 -3.77
N ALA A 94 -10.53 12.62 -4.85
CA ALA A 94 -11.86 13.21 -4.75
C ALA A 94 -12.88 12.25 -4.11
N ALA A 95 -12.79 10.95 -4.38
CA ALA A 95 -13.63 9.96 -3.74
C ALA A 95 -13.38 9.84 -2.23
N LEU A 96 -12.13 9.73 -1.81
CA LEU A 96 -11.76 9.65 -0.39
C LEU A 96 -12.08 10.95 0.36
N SER A 97 -11.87 12.11 -0.24
CA SER A 97 -12.27 13.41 0.33
C SER A 97 -13.77 13.51 0.58
N ARG A 98 -14.61 12.93 -0.31
CA ARG A 98 -16.08 12.87 -0.08
C ARG A 98 -16.47 12.02 1.13
N HIS A 99 -15.59 11.13 1.57
CA HIS A 99 -15.74 10.36 2.80
C HIS A 99 -15.10 11.03 4.03
N GLY A 100 -14.63 12.28 3.90
CA GLY A 100 -14.06 13.06 5.00
C GLY A 100 -12.56 12.89 5.21
N ALA A 101 -11.87 12.17 4.33
CA ALA A 101 -10.43 11.96 4.45
C ALA A 101 -9.63 13.20 4.05
N ASN A 102 -8.55 13.50 4.80
CA ASN A 102 -7.57 14.51 4.42
C ASN A 102 -6.50 13.90 3.50
N VAL A 103 -6.66 14.05 2.19
CA VAL A 103 -5.80 13.39 1.20
C VAL A 103 -4.90 14.37 0.43
N SER A 104 -3.70 13.93 0.07
CA SER A 104 -2.87 14.60 -0.94
C SER A 104 -2.33 13.59 -1.94
N VAL A 105 -2.33 13.97 -3.23
CA VAL A 105 -1.78 13.15 -4.30
C VAL A 105 -0.32 13.50 -4.51
N CYS A 106 0.52 12.49 -4.68
CA CYS A 106 1.90 12.66 -5.07
C CYS A 106 2.27 11.66 -6.16
N VAL A 107 2.62 12.22 -7.31
CA VAL A 107 3.00 11.48 -8.51
C VAL A 107 4.52 11.48 -8.63
N GLN A 108 5.11 10.31 -8.80
CA GLN A 108 6.54 10.15 -9.01
C GLN A 108 6.84 9.30 -10.25
N LYS A 109 7.93 9.61 -10.93
CA LYS A 109 8.53 8.75 -11.94
C LYS A 109 9.63 7.92 -11.28
N SER A 110 9.68 6.62 -11.56
CA SER A 110 10.66 5.71 -10.95
C SER A 110 12.09 5.97 -11.39
N GLY A 111 12.29 6.34 -12.65
CA GLY A 111 13.62 6.64 -13.20
C GLY A 111 14.60 5.47 -13.07
N GLY A 112 14.10 4.23 -13.00
CA GLY A 112 14.92 3.03 -12.79
C GLY A 112 15.06 2.58 -11.33
N THR A 113 14.53 3.35 -10.38
CA THR A 113 14.39 2.93 -8.97
C THR A 113 13.29 1.88 -8.85
N SER A 114 13.43 0.91 -7.97
CA SER A 114 12.37 -0.08 -7.76
C SER A 114 11.17 0.53 -7.02
N VAL A 115 9.97 0.00 -7.27
CA VAL A 115 8.73 0.46 -6.65
C VAL A 115 8.77 0.31 -5.12
N ASP A 116 9.38 -0.76 -4.61
CA ASP A 116 9.58 -0.97 -3.18
C ASP A 116 10.46 0.11 -2.56
N ASP A 117 11.59 0.45 -3.18
CA ASP A 117 12.48 1.51 -2.67
C ASP A 117 11.78 2.87 -2.65
N MET A 118 10.98 3.18 -3.67
CA MET A 118 10.18 4.41 -3.71
C MET A 118 9.12 4.45 -2.61
N ILE A 119 8.44 3.32 -2.34
CA ILE A 119 7.46 3.22 -1.25
C ILE A 119 8.18 3.41 0.09
N GLN A 120 9.33 2.76 0.32
CA GLN A 120 10.09 2.92 1.57
C GLN A 120 10.57 4.36 1.76
N ALA A 121 11.11 4.98 0.71
CA ALA A 121 11.52 6.38 0.73
C ALA A 121 10.34 7.27 1.09
N ARG A 122 9.16 7.05 0.49
CA ARG A 122 7.97 7.83 0.83
C ARG A 122 7.52 7.60 2.26
N ILE A 123 7.52 6.38 2.77
CA ILE A 123 7.17 6.08 4.18
C ILE A 123 8.09 6.88 5.11
N ALA A 124 9.40 6.89 4.83
CA ALA A 124 10.37 7.64 5.61
C ALA A 124 10.17 9.16 5.52
N GLU A 125 9.86 9.69 4.33
CA GLU A 125 9.62 11.12 4.09
C GLU A 125 8.32 11.63 4.73
N SER A 126 7.22 10.89 4.61
CA SER A 126 5.91 11.31 5.11
C SER A 126 5.67 10.95 6.58
N GLY A 127 6.50 10.06 7.13
CA GLY A 127 6.29 9.48 8.46
C GLY A 127 5.02 8.62 8.50
N ALA A 128 4.70 7.93 7.40
CA ALA A 128 3.54 7.05 7.34
C ALA A 128 3.63 5.95 8.40
N ASP A 129 2.53 5.69 9.10
CA ASP A 129 2.40 4.63 10.10
C ASP A 129 1.49 3.49 9.63
N LEU A 130 0.81 3.67 8.48
CA LEU A 130 0.07 2.65 7.76
C LEU A 130 0.35 2.72 6.26
N LEU A 131 0.75 1.61 5.66
CA LEU A 131 0.79 1.41 4.22
C LEU A 131 -0.46 0.67 3.75
N VAL A 132 -1.21 1.21 2.80
CA VAL A 132 -2.36 0.57 2.16
C VAL A 132 -1.99 0.15 0.75
N LEU A 133 -2.16 -1.14 0.43
CA LEU A 133 -1.86 -1.71 -0.89
C LEU A 133 -3.02 -2.55 -1.41
N GLY A 134 -3.31 -2.40 -2.70
CA GLY A 134 -4.04 -3.41 -3.46
C GLY A 134 -3.14 -4.62 -3.70
N ALA A 135 -3.56 -5.79 -3.24
CA ALA A 135 -2.86 -7.03 -3.48
C ALA A 135 -3.27 -7.63 -4.83
N TYR A 136 -2.30 -8.11 -5.62
CA TYR A 136 -2.51 -8.96 -6.81
C TYR A 136 -3.14 -8.33 -8.07
N SER A 137 -2.62 -7.19 -8.56
CA SER A 137 -2.89 -6.80 -9.96
C SER A 137 -2.06 -7.66 -10.94
N HIS A 138 -2.60 -7.93 -12.13
CA HIS A 138 -2.10 -8.90 -13.13
C HIS A 138 -0.61 -8.77 -13.53
N SER A 139 0.04 -7.63 -13.27
CA SER A 139 1.47 -7.38 -13.55
C SER A 139 2.39 -7.76 -12.38
N TRP A 140 1.87 -7.72 -11.14
CA TRP A 140 2.61 -7.94 -9.91
C TRP A 140 2.77 -9.45 -9.58
N LEU A 141 1.79 -10.28 -9.98
CA LEU A 141 1.83 -11.75 -9.82
C LEU A 141 2.92 -12.43 -10.67
N ARG A 142 3.22 -11.88 -11.85
CA ARG A 142 4.25 -12.45 -12.76
C ARG A 142 5.66 -12.24 -12.22
N GLN A 143 5.85 -11.18 -11.43
CA GLN A 143 7.09 -10.93 -10.69
C GLN A 143 7.12 -11.76 -9.40
N LEU A 144 5.98 -12.04 -8.75
CA LEU A 144 5.92 -12.85 -7.53
C LEU A 144 6.32 -14.32 -7.72
N LEU A 145 6.03 -14.92 -8.89
CA LEU A 145 6.57 -16.23 -9.27
C LEU A 145 8.09 -16.21 -9.54
N PHE A 146 8.70 -15.02 -9.66
CA PHE A 146 10.12 -14.80 -9.97
C PHE A 146 10.87 -13.81 -9.03
N GLY A 147 10.29 -13.42 -7.88
CA GLY A 147 10.91 -12.60 -6.83
C GLY A 147 10.56 -11.09 -6.81
N GLY A 148 10.45 -10.52 -5.61
CA GLY A 148 10.74 -9.10 -5.39
C GLY A 148 9.85 -8.35 -4.40
N VAL A 149 8.82 -7.67 -4.89
CA VAL A 149 8.39 -6.38 -4.33
C VAL A 149 7.60 -6.48 -3.01
N THR A 150 6.39 -7.07 -2.92
CA THR A 150 5.70 -7.09 -1.60
C THR A 150 6.24 -8.11 -0.62
N ARG A 151 7.00 -9.12 -1.05
CA ARG A 151 7.80 -9.92 -0.12
C ARG A 151 8.91 -9.10 0.54
N THR A 152 9.50 -8.16 -0.19
CA THR A 152 10.50 -7.22 0.34
C THR A 152 9.80 -6.18 1.21
N VAL A 153 8.77 -5.49 0.71
CA VAL A 153 7.99 -4.51 1.51
C VAL A 153 7.47 -5.17 2.79
N LEU A 154 6.80 -6.31 2.76
CA LEU A 154 6.32 -6.99 3.98
C LEU A 154 7.43 -7.57 4.87
N ARG A 155 8.70 -7.62 4.42
CA ARG A 155 9.85 -8.05 5.24
C ARG A 155 10.69 -6.88 5.76
N THR A 156 10.70 -5.75 5.08
CA THR A 156 11.59 -4.61 5.36
C THR A 156 10.85 -3.37 5.84
N THR A 157 9.51 -3.34 5.72
CA THR A 157 8.72 -2.22 6.20
C THR A 157 8.63 -2.26 7.72
N ASN A 158 9.00 -1.16 8.37
CA ASN A 158 8.91 -0.99 9.82
C ASN A 158 7.53 -0.45 10.28
N VAL A 159 6.53 -0.49 9.39
CA VAL A 159 5.18 0.05 9.60
C VAL A 159 4.12 -0.98 9.23
N ALA A 160 2.90 -0.81 9.72
CA ALA A 160 1.81 -1.73 9.43
C ALA A 160 1.42 -1.67 7.95
N ALA A 161 1.03 -2.81 7.37
CA ALA A 161 0.56 -2.89 5.99
C ALA A 161 -0.87 -3.45 5.94
N PHE A 162 -1.79 -2.73 5.29
CA PHE A 162 -3.16 -3.15 5.05
C PHE A 162 -3.34 -3.55 3.59
N LEU A 163 -3.72 -4.81 3.38
CA LEU A 163 -3.78 -5.46 2.08
C LEU A 163 -5.21 -5.87 1.78
N SER A 164 -5.72 -5.54 0.59
CA SER A 164 -7.02 -6.04 0.12
C SER A 164 -7.01 -6.42 -1.36
N ARG A 165 -7.96 -7.25 -1.78
CA ARG A 165 -8.12 -7.78 -3.13
C ARG A 165 -9.54 -7.74 -3.63
#